data_AF-A0A0U3MXR4-F1
#
_entry.id   AF-A0A0U3MXR4-F1
#
_cell.length_a   1.000
_cell.length_b   1.000
_cell.length_c   1.000
_cell.angle_alpha   90.00
_cell.angle_beta   90.00
_cell.angle_gamma   90.00
#
_symmetry.space_group_name_H-M   'P 1'
#
loop_
_entity.id
_entity.type
_entity.pdbx_description
1 polymer ?
#
loop_
_entity_poly.entity_id
_entity_poly.type
_entity_poly.pdbx_seq_one_letter_code
_entity_poly.pdbx_strand_id
1 'polypeptide(L)'
;MGPFAAGWTEADVEAVIARGDPSELLYVPIVVGMNAADCEQAWAEGVCFSLAGHQDFNVRGNAILGLGHIARTCRTLNLERAVPLIAKALADPHDYVRGQADSAACDLQLYLGVAVPGYDTSHAEELVNAIEASRSANDA
;
A
#
# COMPACT_ATOMS: atom_id res chain seq x y z
N MET A 1 2.39 -15.40 -12.14
CA MET A 1 2.26 -14.11 -11.43
C MET A 1 3.63 -13.46 -11.49
N GLY A 2 3.88 -12.53 -12.42
CA GLY A 2 5.23 -11.97 -12.59
C GLY A 2 6.33 -13.06 -12.62
N PRO A 3 7.54 -12.78 -12.07
CA PRO A 3 8.63 -13.75 -11.97
C PRO A 3 8.43 -14.82 -10.87
N PHE A 4 7.30 -14.80 -10.13
CA PHE A 4 7.08 -15.65 -8.97
C PHE A 4 6.16 -16.83 -9.26
N ALA A 5 6.56 -18.00 -8.77
CA ALA A 5 5.75 -19.21 -8.72
C ALA A 5 5.02 -19.36 -7.38
N ALA A 6 4.07 -20.29 -7.30
CA ALA A 6 3.50 -20.68 -6.02
C ALA A 6 4.59 -21.28 -5.11
N GLY A 7 4.64 -20.87 -3.85
CA GLY A 7 5.68 -21.30 -2.90
C GLY A 7 7.03 -20.59 -3.04
N TRP A 8 7.03 -19.36 -3.57
CA TRP A 8 8.22 -18.49 -3.59
C TRP A 8 8.80 -18.30 -2.18
N THR A 9 10.09 -17.97 -2.12
CA THR A 9 10.86 -17.73 -0.90
C THR A 9 11.43 -16.31 -0.87
N GLU A 10 11.84 -15.82 0.30
CA GLU A 10 12.52 -14.52 0.41
C GLU A 10 13.76 -14.45 -0.51
N ALA A 11 14.49 -15.56 -0.69
CA ALA A 11 15.60 -15.66 -1.62
C ALA A 11 15.20 -15.44 -3.09
N ASP A 12 14.00 -15.88 -3.50
CA ASP A 12 13.48 -15.61 -4.84
C ASP A 12 13.20 -14.11 -5.04
N VAL A 13 12.66 -13.45 -4.00
CA VAL A 13 12.44 -12.00 -4.00
C VAL A 13 13.77 -11.26 -4.08
N GLU A 14 14.75 -11.64 -3.26
CA GLU A 14 16.09 -11.06 -3.28
C GLU A 14 16.78 -11.26 -4.64
N ALA A 15 16.59 -12.40 -5.29
CA ALA A 15 17.12 -12.65 -6.62
C ALA A 15 16.51 -11.72 -7.68
N VAL A 16 15.20 -11.43 -7.60
CA VAL A 16 14.54 -10.44 -8.47
C VAL A 16 15.07 -9.03 -8.19
N ILE A 17 15.20 -8.67 -6.90
CA ILE A 17 15.74 -7.37 -6.48
C ILE A 17 17.17 -7.18 -7.01
N ALA A 18 18.01 -8.21 -6.88
CA ALA A 18 19.40 -8.19 -7.34
C ALA A 18 19.52 -8.07 -8.86
N ARG A 19 18.59 -8.64 -9.64
CA ARG A 19 18.54 -8.44 -11.10
C ARG A 19 18.17 -7.02 -11.48
N GLY A 20 17.29 -6.39 -10.70
CA GLY A 20 16.96 -4.97 -10.85
C GLY A 20 16.16 -4.62 -12.11
N ASP A 21 15.62 -5.61 -12.83
CA ASP A 21 14.78 -5.37 -14.00
C ASP A 21 13.44 -4.76 -13.57
N PRO A 22 13.09 -3.52 -13.98
CA PRO A 22 11.84 -2.88 -13.60
C PRO A 22 10.59 -3.70 -13.94
N SER A 23 10.65 -4.47 -15.03
CA SER A 23 9.54 -5.33 -15.48
C SER A 23 9.28 -6.51 -14.54
N GLU A 24 10.29 -6.91 -13.77
CA GLU A 24 10.17 -7.94 -12.72
C GLU A 24 9.94 -7.31 -11.35
N LEU A 25 10.68 -6.24 -11.03
CA LEU A 25 10.62 -5.53 -9.74
C LEU A 25 9.23 -5.04 -9.39
N LEU A 26 8.41 -4.65 -10.38
CA LEU A 26 7.06 -4.15 -10.11
C LEU A 26 6.18 -5.17 -9.38
N TYR A 27 6.48 -6.47 -9.49
CA TYR A 27 5.74 -7.53 -8.80
C TYR A 27 6.18 -7.73 -7.36
N VAL A 28 7.43 -7.36 -7.02
CA VAL A 28 8.02 -7.60 -5.68
C VAL A 28 7.15 -7.00 -4.57
N PRO A 29 6.82 -5.69 -4.57
CA PRO A 29 6.06 -5.11 -3.46
C PRO A 29 4.65 -5.66 -3.30
N ILE A 30 4.02 -6.07 -4.41
CA ILE A 30 2.68 -6.64 -4.39
C ILE A 30 2.71 -8.00 -3.71
N VAL A 31 3.66 -8.86 -4.10
CA VAL A 31 3.77 -10.21 -3.55
C VAL A 31 4.16 -10.18 -2.07
N VAL A 32 5.18 -9.42 -1.68
CA VAL A 32 5.56 -9.35 -0.26
C VAL A 32 4.47 -8.69 0.58
N GLY A 33 3.82 -7.64 0.07
CA GLY A 33 2.76 -6.94 0.81
C GLY A 33 1.50 -7.76 1.01
N MET A 34 1.06 -8.52 0.00
CA MET A 34 -0.13 -9.39 0.12
C MET A 34 0.09 -10.59 1.05
N ASN A 35 1.34 -11.04 1.22
CA ASN A 35 1.69 -12.23 2.01
C ASN A 35 2.48 -11.87 3.28
N ALA A 36 2.47 -10.60 3.70
CA ALA A 36 3.28 -10.13 4.83
C ALA A 36 2.88 -10.76 6.18
N ALA A 37 1.67 -11.33 6.27
CA ALA A 37 1.23 -12.09 7.44
C ALA A 37 1.88 -13.49 7.52
N ASP A 38 2.39 -14.00 6.40
CA ASP A 38 3.00 -15.33 6.26
C ASP A 38 4.54 -15.28 6.16
N CYS A 39 5.14 -14.08 6.19
CA CYS A 39 6.60 -13.87 6.22
C CYS A 39 7.00 -12.85 7.31
N GLU A 40 8.29 -12.51 7.40
CA GLU A 40 8.73 -11.48 8.34
C GLU A 40 8.22 -10.09 7.90
N GLN A 41 7.27 -9.53 8.65
CA GLN A 41 6.65 -8.23 8.33
C GLN A 41 7.68 -7.11 8.18
N ALA A 42 8.66 -7.03 9.09
CA ALA A 42 9.68 -5.97 9.06
C ALA A 42 10.54 -6.04 7.79
N TRP A 43 10.80 -7.25 7.30
CA TRP A 43 11.48 -7.48 6.03
C TRP A 43 10.60 -7.02 4.85
N ALA A 44 9.32 -7.41 4.81
CA ALA A 44 8.39 -6.99 3.75
C ALA A 44 8.24 -5.45 3.70
N GLU A 45 8.16 -4.79 4.86
CA GLU A 45 8.18 -3.33 4.96
C GLU A 45 9.49 -2.75 4.42
N GLY A 46 10.64 -3.32 4.81
CA GLY A 46 11.96 -2.92 4.32
C GLY A 46 12.05 -2.94 2.79
N VAL A 47 11.54 -4.00 2.17
CA VAL A 47 11.45 -4.14 0.71
C VAL A 47 10.62 -3.00 0.10
N CYS A 48 9.38 -2.80 0.56
CA CYS A 48 8.51 -1.72 0.07
C CYS A 48 9.15 -0.34 0.27
N PHE A 49 9.73 -0.05 1.43
CA PHE A 49 10.39 1.23 1.68
C PHE A 49 11.58 1.48 0.75
N SER A 50 12.37 0.45 0.44
CA SER A 50 13.49 0.58 -0.48
C SER A 50 13.04 0.88 -1.92
N LEU A 51 11.95 0.25 -2.37
CA LEU A 51 11.46 0.36 -3.75
C LEU A 51 10.59 1.61 -3.99
N ALA A 52 10.07 2.25 -2.95
CA ALA A 52 9.25 3.45 -3.06
C ALA A 52 9.99 4.68 -3.65
N GLY A 53 11.32 4.64 -3.70
CA GLY A 53 12.15 5.66 -4.36
C GLY A 53 12.53 5.34 -5.81
N HIS A 54 12.05 4.23 -6.38
CA HIS A 54 12.53 3.74 -7.67
C HIS A 54 12.14 4.66 -8.85
N GLN A 55 13.03 4.76 -9.86
CA GLN A 55 12.86 5.63 -11.04
C GLN A 55 11.68 5.22 -11.94
N ASP A 56 11.37 3.92 -11.95
CA ASP A 56 10.21 3.38 -12.68
C ASP A 56 8.95 3.58 -11.84
N PHE A 57 7.93 4.20 -12.45
CA PHE A 57 6.69 4.59 -11.78
C PHE A 57 5.85 3.40 -11.32
N ASN A 58 5.88 2.28 -12.04
CA ASN A 58 5.16 1.08 -11.64
C ASN A 58 5.81 0.47 -10.40
N VAL A 59 7.15 0.42 -10.36
CA VAL A 59 7.87 -0.12 -9.20
C VAL A 59 7.60 0.72 -7.95
N ARG A 60 7.80 2.05 -8.01
CA ARG A 60 7.55 2.92 -6.84
C ARG A 60 6.07 2.96 -6.45
N GLY A 61 5.14 3.00 -7.42
CA GLY A 61 3.71 2.99 -7.13
C GLY A 61 3.29 1.70 -6.43
N ASN A 62 3.74 0.54 -6.93
CA ASN A 62 3.45 -0.74 -6.30
C ASN A 62 4.10 -0.86 -4.92
N ALA A 63 5.27 -0.25 -4.72
CA ALA A 63 5.89 -0.17 -3.40
C ALA A 63 5.04 0.58 -2.38
N ILE A 64 4.39 1.68 -2.79
CA ILE A 64 3.43 2.39 -1.96
C ILE A 64 2.18 1.53 -1.69
N LEU A 65 1.61 0.89 -2.72
CA LEU A 65 0.47 -0.02 -2.54
C LEU A 65 0.79 -1.17 -1.58
N GLY A 66 2.00 -1.74 -1.69
CA GLY A 66 2.47 -2.82 -0.84
C GLY A 66 2.41 -2.47 0.65
N LEU A 67 2.66 -1.21 1.03
CA LEU A 67 2.50 -0.74 2.41
C LEU A 67 1.03 -0.78 2.87
N GLY A 68 0.09 -0.41 1.99
CA GLY A 68 -1.35 -0.55 2.26
C GLY A 68 -1.75 -2.00 2.47
N HIS A 69 -1.23 -2.91 1.64
CA HIS A 69 -1.45 -4.34 1.81
C HIS A 69 -0.93 -4.87 3.15
N ILE A 70 0.27 -4.46 3.57
CA ILE A 70 0.83 -4.83 4.89
C ILE A 70 -0.08 -4.31 6.01
N ALA A 71 -0.52 -3.04 5.95
CA ALA A 71 -1.45 -2.48 6.92
C ALA A 71 -2.74 -3.31 7.03
N ARG A 72 -3.28 -3.73 5.88
CA ARG A 72 -4.49 -4.58 5.81
C ARG A 72 -4.27 -5.99 6.36
N THR A 73 -3.18 -6.66 5.99
CA THR A 73 -2.93 -8.07 6.33
C THR A 73 -2.38 -8.25 7.73
N CYS A 74 -1.48 -7.37 8.17
CA CYS A 74 -0.77 -7.48 9.44
C CYS A 74 -1.41 -6.64 10.56
N ARG A 75 -2.27 -5.68 10.22
CA ARG A 75 -2.89 -4.73 11.18
C ARG A 75 -1.88 -3.93 12.00
N THR A 76 -0.71 -3.74 11.43
CA THR A 76 0.37 -2.91 11.96
C THR A 76 1.28 -2.52 10.80
N LEU A 77 2.01 -1.43 10.97
CA LEU A 77 2.95 -0.88 9.98
C LEU A 77 3.90 0.09 10.70
N ASN A 78 5.13 0.26 10.22
CA ASN A 78 5.96 1.40 10.66
C ASN A 78 5.37 2.73 10.14
N LEU A 79 4.45 3.30 10.90
CA LEU A 79 3.70 4.51 10.55
C LEU A 79 4.60 5.75 10.42
N GLU A 80 5.64 5.85 11.23
CA GLU A 80 6.60 6.97 11.19
C GLU A 80 7.24 7.09 9.80
N ARG A 81 7.53 5.95 9.15
CA ARG A 81 8.08 5.91 7.80
C ARG A 81 7.01 5.92 6.72
N ALA A 82 5.93 5.16 6.91
CA ALA A 82 4.91 4.96 5.88
C ALA A 82 4.06 6.19 5.62
N VAL A 83 3.57 6.88 6.66
CA VAL A 83 2.66 8.03 6.50
C VAL A 83 3.28 9.15 5.65
N PRO A 84 4.49 9.68 5.95
CA PRO A 84 5.07 10.75 5.13
C PRO A 84 5.38 10.29 3.70
N LEU A 85 5.68 8.99 3.51
CA LEU A 85 5.98 8.43 2.21
C LEU A 85 4.73 8.30 1.32
N ILE A 86 3.62 7.81 1.88
CA ILE A 86 2.32 7.73 1.18
C ILE A 86 1.81 9.14 0.90
N ALA A 87 1.89 10.06 1.86
CA ALA A 87 1.50 11.46 1.67
C ALA A 87 2.26 12.13 0.53
N LYS A 88 3.56 11.88 0.43
CA LYS A 88 4.37 12.36 -0.71
C LYS A 88 3.91 11.73 -2.03
N ALA A 89 3.59 10.44 -2.04
CA ALA A 89 3.17 9.71 -3.24
C ALA A 89 1.79 10.15 -3.77
N LEU A 90 0.90 10.66 -2.91
CA LEU A 90 -0.36 11.31 -3.33
C LEU A 90 -0.12 12.54 -4.21
N ALA A 91 1.06 13.17 -4.10
CA ALA A 91 1.49 14.29 -4.94
C ALA A 91 2.51 13.88 -6.03
N ASP A 92 2.71 12.58 -6.29
CA ASP A 92 3.66 12.12 -7.31
C ASP A 92 3.26 12.65 -8.71
N PRO A 93 4.22 13.06 -9.56
CA PRO A 93 3.92 13.52 -10.91
C PRO A 93 3.20 12.48 -11.77
N HIS A 94 3.37 11.19 -11.47
CA HIS A 94 2.78 10.11 -12.25
C HIS A 94 1.45 9.64 -11.66
N ASP A 95 0.43 9.63 -12.51
CA ASP A 95 -0.98 9.35 -12.16
C ASP A 95 -1.16 7.98 -11.50
N TYR A 96 -0.47 6.97 -12.04
CA TYR A 96 -0.42 5.62 -11.48
C TYR A 96 0.03 5.61 -10.01
N VAL A 97 1.08 6.35 -9.66
CA VAL A 97 1.62 6.38 -8.30
C VAL A 97 0.63 7.03 -7.36
N ARG A 98 -0.03 8.12 -7.79
CA ARG A 98 -1.09 8.76 -7.02
C ARG A 98 -2.26 7.80 -6.74
N GLY A 99 -2.70 7.04 -7.74
CA GLY A 99 -3.76 6.04 -7.56
C GLY A 99 -3.38 4.90 -6.59
N GLN A 100 -2.12 4.47 -6.61
CA GLN A 100 -1.62 3.50 -5.64
C GLN A 100 -1.50 4.08 -4.22
N ALA A 101 -1.11 5.34 -4.11
CA ALA A 101 -1.05 6.05 -2.84
C ALA A 101 -2.43 6.28 -2.23
N ASP A 102 -3.43 6.59 -3.06
CA ASP A 102 -4.83 6.71 -2.67
C ASP A 102 -5.36 5.39 -2.08
N SER A 103 -5.10 4.28 -2.78
CA SER A 103 -5.45 2.93 -2.30
C SER A 103 -4.74 2.60 -0.97
N ALA A 104 -3.46 2.91 -0.84
CA ALA A 104 -2.71 2.66 0.39
C ALA A 104 -3.20 3.53 1.56
N ALA A 105 -3.52 4.81 1.32
CA ALA A 105 -4.07 5.70 2.32
C ALA A 105 -5.45 5.23 2.80
N CYS A 106 -6.29 4.74 1.89
CA CYS A 106 -7.55 4.08 2.21
C CYS A 106 -7.34 2.87 3.12
N ASP A 107 -6.39 1.98 2.78
CA ASP A 107 -6.06 0.81 3.61
C ASP A 107 -5.60 1.22 5.03
N LEU A 108 -4.76 2.25 5.15
CA LEU A 108 -4.33 2.78 6.45
C LEU A 108 -5.51 3.32 7.27
N GLN A 109 -6.41 4.07 6.64
CA GLN A 109 -7.59 4.59 7.31
C GLN A 109 -8.51 3.46 7.77
N LEU A 110 -8.80 2.51 6.88
CA LEU A 110 -9.76 1.44 7.12
C LEU A 110 -9.26 0.43 8.15
N TYR A 111 -7.99 0.05 8.08
CA TYR A 111 -7.47 -1.08 8.87
C TYR A 111 -6.68 -0.67 10.10
N LEU A 112 -6.13 0.55 10.12
CA LEU A 112 -5.35 1.08 11.24
C LEU A 112 -5.98 2.33 11.88
N GLY A 113 -7.00 2.93 11.26
CA GLY A 113 -7.57 4.20 11.75
C GLY A 113 -6.62 5.39 11.58
N VAL A 114 -5.66 5.29 10.66
CA VAL A 114 -4.61 6.32 10.47
C VAL A 114 -4.96 7.19 9.28
N ALA A 115 -5.06 8.49 9.50
CA ALA A 115 -5.21 9.47 8.43
C ALA A 115 -3.85 9.78 7.76
N VAL A 116 -3.84 9.83 6.44
CA VAL A 116 -2.68 10.23 5.65
C VAL A 116 -2.88 11.67 5.15
N PRO A 117 -1.94 12.61 5.40
CA PRO A 117 -2.03 13.96 4.87
C PRO A 117 -2.16 13.97 3.35
N GLY A 118 -3.13 14.74 2.84
CA GLY A 118 -3.40 14.88 1.41
C GLY A 118 -4.33 13.81 0.82
N TYR A 119 -4.76 12.83 1.61
CA TYR A 119 -5.78 11.87 1.19
C TYR A 119 -7.17 12.48 1.34
N ASP A 120 -8.00 12.34 0.30
CA ASP A 120 -9.35 12.88 0.28
C ASP A 120 -10.34 11.92 0.95
N THR A 121 -10.79 12.28 2.15
CA THR A 121 -11.78 11.51 2.91
C THR A 121 -13.21 11.98 2.68
N SER A 122 -13.43 13.04 1.87
CA SER A 122 -14.75 13.67 1.70
C SER A 122 -15.81 12.68 1.22
N HIS A 123 -15.46 11.80 0.29
CA HIS A 123 -16.38 10.77 -0.21
C HIS A 123 -16.80 9.77 0.87
N ALA A 124 -15.87 9.38 1.74
CA ALA A 124 -16.16 8.47 2.85
C ALA A 124 -17.04 9.16 3.90
N GLU A 125 -16.76 10.42 4.22
CA GLU A 125 -17.54 11.23 5.15
C GLU A 125 -18.98 11.46 4.64
N GLU A 126 -19.14 11.79 3.35
CA GLU A 126 -20.46 11.93 2.71
C GLU A 126 -21.28 10.64 2.80
N LEU A 127 -20.65 9.49 2.55
CA LEU A 127 -21.33 8.20 2.62
C LEU A 127 -21.75 7.86 4.06
N VAL A 128 -20.89 8.09 5.05
CA VAL A 128 -21.21 7.88 6.47
C VAL A 128 -22.37 8.76 6.90
N ASN A 129 -22.33 10.05 6.57
CA ASN A 129 -23.40 10.99 6.86
C ASN A 129 -24.75 10.55 6.24
N ALA A 130 -24.73 10.06 5.00
CA ALA A 130 -25.92 9.56 4.32
C ALA A 130 -26.50 8.31 5.00
N ILE A 131 -25.66 7.39 5.48
CA ILE A 131 -26.08 6.19 6.21
C ILE A 131 -26.70 6.56 7.56
N GLU A 132 -26.09 7.47 8.30
CA GLU A 132 -26.60 7.93 9.60
C GLU A 132 -27.95 8.63 9.47
N ALA A 133 -28.09 9.54 8.50
CA ALA A 133 -29.36 10.21 8.21
C ALA A 133 -30.47 9.21 7.86
N SER A 134 -30.13 8.16 7.11
CA SER A 134 -31.08 7.10 6.74
C SER A 134 -31.51 6.25 7.95
N ARG A 135 -30.64 6.06 8.94
CA ARG A 135 -30.98 5.34 10.19
C ARG A 135 -31.88 6.18 11.10
N SER A 136 -31.56 7.46 11.29
CA SER A 136 -32.39 8.37 12.10
C SER A 136 -33.79 8.58 11.53
N ALA A 137 -33.96 8.52 10.21
CA ALA A 137 -35.27 8.61 9.55
C ALA A 137 -36.12 7.35 9.70
N ASN A 138 -35.51 6.19 10.00
CA ASN A 138 -36.22 4.91 10.17
C ASN A 138 -36.65 4.66 11.63
N ASP A 139 -36.06 5.37 12.58
CA ASP A 139 -36.33 5.26 14.03
C ASP A 139 -37.32 6.34 14.54
N ALA A 140 -37.82 7.21 13.65
CA ALA A 140 -38.78 8.30 13.94
C ALA A 140 -40.18 7.99 13.39
#